data_AF-A0A0F8YZX0-F1
#
_entry.id   AF-A0A0F8YZX0-F1
#
_cell.length_a   1.000
_cell.length_b   1.000
_cell.length_c   1.000
_cell.angle_alpha   90.00
_cell.angle_beta   90.00
_cell.angle_gamma   90.00
#
_symmetry.space_group_name_H-M   'P 1'
#
loop_
_entity.id
_entity.type
_entity.pdbx_description
1 polymer ?
#
loop_
_entity_poly.entity_id
_entity_poly.type
_entity_poly.pdbx_seq_one_letter_code
_entity_poly.pdbx_strand_id
1 'polypeptide(L)'
;PQALRAAIDLGATFVAHGAQFEKAIWWHVLARHFVVRFRVVVNGVATREWWPMNNPPYPSNWRCTLAACAYRALPQGLDAVGDVLNLPVQKDKRGKYLIQRLSKRHKPSKKWPDGWVQPEGVKPKEAREAKGLLREMYHYNIVDVETENVLGKTIGELPEREQMLWELNQAINERGVGVDLDAVDAAMEVADKVTTELTAELKDITGGAVETHGQTAKIGNWINKFPSYDIPDLQADTVSDWLTGPCILDPPIRRVLEIRQTLAKSSIKKLDKIKGCVMEDGRIRGMSQYHGAGTGRDAGRLVQLHNLPRPANEDINMDDLISLIKRRDARKLEEGYGGDPMQALSDAIRGMFIAAPGNVLQVSDFSSIEARLLAWVAGEEWKLKAFERGEDPYCLFASKAVGYNVTKKTHPKERQDIGKP
;
A
#
# COMPACT_ATOMS: atom_id res chain seq x y z
N PRO A 1 -9.85 -3.08 33.74
CA PRO A 1 -9.90 -1.62 33.47
C PRO A 1 -9.01 -0.77 34.39
N GLN A 2 -9.15 -0.89 35.73
CA GLN A 2 -8.33 -0.11 36.68
C GLN A 2 -6.83 -0.46 36.63
N ALA A 3 -6.48 -1.74 36.56
CA ALA A 3 -5.07 -2.15 36.41
C ALA A 3 -4.44 -1.65 35.10
N LEU A 4 -5.21 -1.66 34.00
CA LEU A 4 -4.78 -1.11 32.71
C LEU A 4 -4.57 0.41 32.78
N ARG A 5 -5.48 1.13 33.46
CA ARG A 5 -5.32 2.56 33.74
C ARG A 5 -4.04 2.82 34.51
N ALA A 6 -3.85 2.14 35.64
CA ALA A 6 -2.67 2.32 36.47
C ALA A 6 -1.39 2.03 35.69
N ALA A 7 -1.38 1.01 34.83
CA ALA A 7 -0.23 0.72 33.96
C ALA A 7 0.05 1.88 32.98
N ILE A 8 -0.96 2.45 32.33
CA ILE A 8 -0.78 3.60 31.44
C ILE A 8 -0.26 4.82 32.21
N ASP A 9 -0.90 5.15 33.34
CA ASP A 9 -0.56 6.32 34.17
C ASP A 9 0.88 6.20 34.72
N LEU A 10 1.36 4.98 34.96
CA LEU A 10 2.74 4.70 35.39
C LEU A 10 3.74 4.60 34.23
N GLY A 11 3.29 4.80 32.97
CA GLY A 11 4.16 4.72 31.80
C GLY A 11 4.65 3.31 31.48
N ALA A 12 3.86 2.28 31.80
CA ALA A 12 4.21 0.89 31.55
C ALA A 12 4.46 0.62 30.06
N THR A 13 5.28 -0.40 29.80
CA THR A 13 5.53 -0.91 28.45
C THR A 13 4.41 -1.83 28.00
N PHE A 14 3.96 -1.63 26.76
CA PHE A 14 2.92 -2.41 26.08
C PHE A 14 3.55 -3.24 24.97
N VAL A 15 3.45 -4.56 25.07
CA VAL A 15 3.97 -5.49 24.07
C VAL A 15 2.79 -6.00 23.23
N ALA A 16 2.94 -5.98 21.91
CA ALA A 16 1.94 -6.50 20.98
C ALA A 16 2.57 -7.12 19.74
N HIS A 17 1.93 -8.14 19.17
CA HIS A 17 2.30 -8.70 17.87
C HIS A 17 1.59 -7.96 16.72
N GLY A 18 2.11 -6.77 16.42
CA GLY A 18 1.50 -5.86 15.44
C GLY A 18 0.93 -4.61 16.11
N ALA A 19 1.75 -3.90 16.88
CA ALA A 19 1.32 -2.76 17.69
C ALA A 19 0.56 -1.66 16.91
N GLN A 20 0.84 -1.48 15.62
CA GLN A 20 0.11 -0.53 14.78
C GLN A 20 -1.39 -0.86 14.70
N PHE A 21 -1.72 -2.14 14.56
CA PHE A 21 -3.11 -2.60 14.53
C PHE A 21 -3.77 -2.38 15.90
N GLU A 22 -3.10 -2.76 16.99
CA GLU A 22 -3.61 -2.58 18.36
C GLU A 22 -3.89 -1.11 18.68
N LYS A 23 -2.98 -0.21 18.29
CA LYS A 23 -3.18 1.24 18.40
C LYS A 23 -4.40 1.70 17.61
N ALA A 24 -4.60 1.21 16.39
CA ALA A 24 -5.76 1.57 15.58
C ALA A 24 -7.08 1.07 16.19
N ILE A 25 -7.11 -0.17 16.68
CA ILE A 25 -8.27 -0.72 17.40
C ILE A 25 -8.56 0.11 18.66
N TRP A 26 -7.52 0.46 19.41
CA TRP A 26 -7.65 1.31 20.60
C TRP A 26 -8.29 2.66 20.27
N TRP A 27 -7.73 3.39 19.30
CA TRP A 27 -8.17 4.74 18.95
C TRP A 27 -9.54 4.78 18.27
N HIS A 28 -9.78 3.90 17.32
CA HIS A 28 -10.92 4.02 16.41
C HIS A 28 -12.10 3.13 16.79
N VAL A 29 -11.88 2.09 17.57
CA VAL A 29 -12.95 1.19 18.01
C VAL A 29 -13.16 1.36 19.51
N LEU A 30 -12.16 1.02 20.31
CA LEU A 30 -12.36 0.94 21.75
C LEU A 30 -12.71 2.32 22.31
N ALA A 31 -11.94 3.36 21.97
CA ALA A 31 -12.12 4.69 22.56
C ALA A 31 -13.44 5.36 22.14
N ARG A 32 -13.98 5.01 20.96
CA ARG A 32 -15.29 5.49 20.50
C ARG A 32 -16.46 4.75 21.17
N HIS A 33 -16.31 3.45 21.47
CA HIS A 33 -17.41 2.60 21.95
C HIS A 33 -17.44 2.40 23.47
N PHE A 34 -16.30 2.33 24.14
CA PHE A 34 -16.22 2.14 25.58
C PHE A 34 -15.88 3.45 26.28
N VAL A 35 -16.87 4.34 26.35
CA VAL A 35 -16.85 5.48 27.28
C VAL A 35 -17.10 4.91 28.68
N VAL A 36 -16.05 4.49 29.36
CA VAL A 36 -16.20 3.89 30.70
C VAL A 36 -16.52 5.00 31.70
N ARG A 37 -17.80 5.11 32.09
CA ARG A 37 -18.24 5.94 33.22
C ARG A 37 -17.78 5.29 34.52
N PHE A 38 -16.72 5.79 35.14
CA PHE A 38 -16.38 5.39 36.50
C PHE A 38 -17.01 6.35 37.52
N ARG A 39 -17.49 5.79 38.62
CA ARG A 39 -17.82 6.55 39.83
C ARG A 39 -16.56 6.58 40.68
N VAL A 40 -15.87 7.70 40.70
CA VAL A 40 -14.74 7.92 41.60
C VAL A 40 -15.30 8.61 42.84
N VAL A 41 -14.95 8.15 44.04
CA VAL A 41 -15.32 8.83 45.27
C VAL A 41 -14.08 9.51 45.80
N VAL A 42 -14.00 10.83 45.66
CA VAL A 42 -12.94 11.66 46.24
C VAL A 42 -13.57 12.41 47.41
N ASN A 43 -13.03 12.24 48.63
CA ASN A 43 -13.51 12.88 49.86
C ASN A 43 -15.02 12.69 50.13
N GLY A 44 -15.54 11.48 49.89
CA GLY A 44 -16.96 11.16 50.10
C GLY A 44 -17.90 11.70 49.02
N VAL A 45 -17.39 12.44 48.02
CA VAL A 45 -18.17 12.92 46.88
C VAL A 45 -17.94 12.02 45.69
N ALA A 46 -19.02 11.41 45.19
CA ALA A 46 -18.98 10.64 43.96
C ALA A 46 -18.87 11.58 42.75
N THR A 47 -17.67 11.72 42.19
CA THR A 47 -17.41 12.41 40.93
C THR A 47 -17.47 11.40 39.77
N ARG A 48 -17.99 11.87 38.63
CA ARG A 48 -17.92 11.13 37.37
C ARG A 48 -16.65 11.58 36.67
N GLU A 49 -15.59 10.79 36.75
CA GLU A 49 -14.41 11.02 35.92
C GLU A 49 -14.61 10.36 34.56
N TRP A 50 -14.33 11.13 33.52
CA TRP A 50 -14.22 10.64 32.16
C TRP A 50 -12.95 9.80 32.10
N TRP A 51 -13.03 8.47 31.92
CA TRP A 51 -11.86 7.73 31.44
C TRP A 51 -11.75 8.05 29.97
N PRO A 52 -10.75 8.85 29.57
CA PRO A 52 -10.70 9.25 28.20
C PRO A 52 -9.75 8.20 27.64
N MET A 53 -10.30 7.14 27.05
CA MET A 53 -9.51 6.14 26.33
C MET A 53 -8.82 6.75 25.08
N ASN A 54 -8.89 8.07 24.95
CA ASN A 54 -8.15 8.97 24.09
C ASN A 54 -6.74 9.31 24.60
N ASN A 55 -6.23 8.66 25.66
CA ASN A 55 -4.82 8.74 26.04
C ASN A 55 -4.18 7.34 25.99
N PRO A 56 -3.91 6.79 24.78
CA PRO A 56 -3.18 5.54 24.67
C PRO A 56 -1.74 5.70 25.14
N PRO A 57 -1.04 4.58 25.40
CA PRO A 57 0.38 4.63 25.73
C PRO A 57 1.15 5.38 24.65
N TYR A 58 2.07 6.26 25.07
CA TYR A 58 2.98 6.98 24.17
C TYR A 58 3.66 6.02 23.20
N PRO A 59 3.97 6.41 21.94
CA PRO A 59 4.62 5.53 20.97
C PRO A 59 5.86 4.81 21.51
N SER A 60 6.67 5.48 22.33
CA SER A 60 7.87 4.95 23.02
C SER A 60 7.60 3.82 24.01
N ASN A 61 6.36 3.72 24.49
CA ASN A 61 5.95 2.69 25.45
C ASN A 61 5.55 1.40 24.75
N TRP A 62 5.52 1.36 23.41
CA TRP A 62 5.16 0.17 22.67
C TRP A 62 6.39 -0.67 22.29
N ARG A 63 6.22 -1.98 22.35
CA ARG A 63 7.14 -2.98 21.79
C ARG A 63 6.36 -3.86 20.83
N CYS A 64 6.95 -4.12 19.67
CA CYS A 64 6.29 -4.88 18.63
C CYS A 64 7.03 -6.18 18.34
N THR A 65 6.47 -7.32 18.76
CA THR A 65 7.11 -8.62 18.51
C THR A 65 7.10 -8.96 17.01
N LEU A 66 6.13 -8.46 16.24
CA LEU A 66 6.14 -8.59 14.78
C LEU A 66 7.35 -7.86 14.15
N ALA A 67 7.67 -6.66 14.64
CA ALA A 67 8.85 -5.92 14.18
C ALA A 67 10.15 -6.61 14.62
N ALA A 68 10.18 -7.14 15.85
CA ALA A 68 11.29 -7.95 16.35
C ALA A 68 11.52 -9.24 15.52
N CYS A 69 10.45 -9.89 15.06
CA CYS A 69 10.52 -11.01 14.12
C CYS A 69 11.10 -10.56 12.77
N ALA A 70 10.58 -9.45 12.22
CA ALA A 70 11.02 -8.93 10.94
C ALA A 70 12.51 -8.60 10.92
N TYR A 71 13.02 -7.95 11.98
CA TYR A 71 14.43 -7.67 12.18
C TYR A 71 15.30 -8.93 12.19
N ARG A 72 14.80 -10.01 12.80
CA ARG A 72 15.51 -11.30 12.95
C ARG A 72 15.30 -12.25 11.77
N ALA A 73 14.70 -11.79 10.68
CA ALA A 73 14.32 -12.64 9.54
C ALA A 73 13.44 -13.85 9.92
N LEU A 74 12.65 -13.73 10.99
CA LEU A 74 11.66 -14.73 11.40
C LEU A 74 10.33 -14.50 10.67
N PRO A 75 9.46 -15.54 10.58
CA PRO A 75 8.10 -15.35 10.11
C PRO A 75 7.39 -14.24 10.90
N GLN A 76 6.64 -13.39 10.19
CA GLN A 76 5.93 -12.25 10.80
C GLN A 76 4.52 -12.58 11.30
N GLY A 77 3.98 -13.76 10.94
CA GLY A 77 2.69 -14.21 11.45
C GLY A 77 2.87 -15.02 12.73
N LEU A 78 2.08 -14.71 13.77
CA LEU A 78 2.17 -15.34 15.10
C LEU A 78 2.14 -16.88 15.05
N ASP A 79 1.26 -17.46 14.22
CA ASP A 79 1.15 -18.92 14.00
C ASP A 79 2.45 -19.49 13.41
N ALA A 80 2.92 -18.90 12.31
CA ALA A 80 4.10 -19.37 11.61
C ALA A 80 5.40 -19.23 12.43
N VAL A 81 5.55 -18.15 13.21
CA VAL A 81 6.71 -18.00 14.09
C VAL A 81 6.61 -18.91 15.32
N GLY A 82 5.40 -19.14 15.81
CA GLY A 82 5.12 -20.10 16.88
C GLY A 82 5.58 -21.51 16.50
N ASP A 83 5.23 -21.95 15.29
CA ASP A 83 5.64 -23.24 14.73
C ASP A 83 7.16 -23.34 14.56
N VAL A 84 7.79 -22.33 13.94
CA VAL A 84 9.24 -22.34 13.65
C VAL A 84 10.09 -22.34 14.92
N LEU A 85 9.66 -21.60 15.95
CA LEU A 85 10.37 -21.55 17.24
C LEU A 85 9.94 -22.66 18.20
N ASN A 86 9.00 -23.52 17.79
CA ASN A 86 8.41 -24.56 18.64
C ASN A 86 7.98 -24.02 20.01
N LEU A 87 7.21 -22.92 20.01
CA LEU A 87 6.78 -22.29 21.25
C LEU A 87 5.88 -23.25 22.07
N PRO A 88 6.00 -23.24 23.41
CA PRO A 88 5.20 -24.10 24.29
C PRO A 88 3.70 -23.75 24.28
N VAL A 89 3.36 -22.53 23.89
CA VAL A 89 1.99 -22.07 23.67
C VAL A 89 1.88 -21.71 22.20
N GLN A 90 0.87 -22.27 21.54
CA GLN A 90 0.63 -22.10 20.11
C GLN A 90 -0.70 -21.40 19.89
N LYS A 91 -0.77 -20.64 18.79
CA LYS A 91 -2.01 -20.00 18.36
C LYS A 91 -3.09 -21.04 18.06
N ASP A 92 -4.30 -20.82 18.55
CA ASP A 92 -5.41 -21.72 18.25
C ASP A 92 -5.94 -21.49 16.82
N LYS A 93 -5.84 -22.55 16.00
CA LYS A 93 -6.32 -22.59 14.60
C LYS A 93 -7.83 -22.32 14.49
N ARG A 94 -8.60 -22.54 15.56
CA ARG A 94 -10.03 -22.21 15.66
C ARG A 94 -10.32 -20.72 15.54
N GLY A 95 -9.36 -19.86 15.89
CA GLY A 95 -9.49 -18.40 15.82
C GLY A 95 -9.96 -17.88 14.46
N LYS A 96 -9.40 -18.42 13.36
CA LYS A 96 -9.80 -18.04 12.00
C LYS A 96 -11.30 -18.27 11.74
N TYR A 97 -11.83 -19.40 12.22
CA TYR A 97 -13.26 -19.69 12.11
C TYR A 97 -14.08 -18.69 12.93
N LEU A 98 -13.69 -18.44 14.18
CA LEU A 98 -14.39 -17.54 15.09
C LEU A 98 -14.45 -16.11 14.53
N ILE A 99 -13.33 -15.59 14.00
CA ILE A 99 -13.26 -14.26 13.37
C ILE A 99 -14.18 -14.18 12.15
N GLN A 100 -14.12 -15.17 11.25
CA GLN A 100 -15.00 -15.18 10.07
C GLN A 100 -16.47 -15.30 10.47
N ARG A 101 -16.76 -15.99 11.58
CA ARG A 101 -18.12 -16.23 12.04
C ARG A 101 -18.73 -15.02 12.74
N LEU A 102 -17.99 -14.38 13.65
CA LEU A 102 -18.49 -13.32 14.52
C LEU A 102 -18.19 -11.90 14.01
N SER A 103 -17.10 -11.71 13.27
CA SER A 103 -16.62 -10.37 12.87
C SER A 103 -16.94 -10.00 11.43
N LYS A 104 -17.76 -10.80 10.73
CA LYS A 104 -18.21 -10.52 9.37
C LYS A 104 -19.71 -10.66 9.24
N ARG A 105 -20.31 -9.77 8.46
CA ARG A 105 -21.71 -9.87 8.06
C ARG A 105 -21.88 -10.98 7.04
N HIS A 106 -22.74 -11.94 7.36
CA HIS A 106 -23.12 -13.05 6.48
C HIS A 106 -24.33 -12.68 5.62
N LYS A 107 -24.64 -13.51 4.63
CA LYS A 107 -25.93 -13.43 3.94
C LYS A 107 -27.06 -13.58 4.98
N PRO A 108 -28.07 -12.69 4.97
CA PRO A 108 -29.26 -12.83 5.80
C PRO A 108 -29.85 -14.24 5.73
N SER A 109 -30.29 -14.74 6.88
CA SER A 109 -30.90 -16.07 6.99
C SER A 109 -32.04 -16.05 8.00
N LYS A 110 -32.88 -17.10 7.99
CA LYS A 110 -33.95 -17.27 8.99
C LYS A 110 -33.43 -17.24 10.43
N LYS A 111 -32.18 -17.69 10.62
CA LYS A 111 -31.48 -17.73 11.90
C LYS A 111 -30.88 -16.38 12.28
N TRP A 112 -30.31 -15.68 11.30
CA TRP A 112 -29.60 -14.40 11.44
C TRP A 112 -30.15 -13.40 10.41
N PRO A 113 -31.27 -12.73 10.70
CA PRO A 113 -31.98 -11.90 9.73
C PRO A 113 -31.18 -10.68 9.24
N ASP A 114 -30.33 -10.11 10.08
CA ASP A 114 -29.45 -8.99 9.76
C ASP A 114 -28.08 -9.43 9.18
N GLY A 115 -27.82 -10.75 9.21
CA GLY A 115 -26.56 -11.37 8.80
C GLY A 115 -25.48 -11.40 9.89
N TRP A 116 -25.76 -10.91 11.10
CA TRP A 116 -24.83 -10.91 12.22
C TRP A 116 -25.10 -12.07 13.17
N VAL A 117 -24.03 -12.67 13.68
CA VAL A 117 -24.11 -13.71 14.70
C VAL A 117 -24.00 -13.03 16.07
N GLN A 118 -25.14 -12.70 16.64
CA GLN A 118 -25.21 -11.95 17.91
C GLN A 118 -26.31 -12.50 18.83
N PRO A 119 -26.15 -12.41 20.16
CA PRO A 119 -27.13 -12.98 21.08
C PRO A 119 -28.44 -12.20 21.16
N GLU A 120 -28.48 -10.94 20.73
CA GLU A 120 -29.65 -10.06 20.73
C GLU A 120 -30.59 -10.34 19.54
N GLY A 121 -31.90 -10.16 19.75
CA GLY A 121 -32.87 -10.17 18.64
C GLY A 121 -33.16 -11.54 18.01
N VAL A 122 -32.68 -12.64 18.61
CA VAL A 122 -32.87 -14.00 18.10
C VAL A 122 -33.53 -14.93 19.13
N LYS A 123 -33.95 -16.11 18.66
CA LYS A 123 -34.58 -17.14 19.51
C LYS A 123 -33.58 -17.68 20.57
N PRO A 124 -34.07 -18.23 21.71
CA PRO A 124 -33.21 -18.62 22.83
C PRO A 124 -32.10 -19.64 22.50
N LYS A 125 -32.34 -20.57 21.56
CA LYS A 125 -31.34 -21.57 21.16
C LYS A 125 -30.19 -20.91 20.39
N GLU A 126 -30.52 -20.03 19.47
CA GLU A 126 -29.61 -19.23 18.65
C GLU A 126 -28.79 -18.27 19.53
N ALA A 127 -29.44 -17.61 20.50
CA ALA A 127 -28.75 -16.75 21.46
C ALA A 127 -27.73 -17.53 22.29
N ARG A 128 -28.05 -18.78 22.69
CA ARG A 128 -27.13 -19.65 23.43
C ARG A 128 -25.92 -20.03 22.59
N GLU A 129 -26.12 -20.35 21.31
CA GLU A 129 -25.03 -20.64 20.37
C GLU A 129 -24.12 -19.42 20.17
N ALA A 130 -24.68 -18.24 19.92
CA ALA A 130 -23.89 -17.02 19.78
C ALA A 130 -23.07 -16.71 21.05
N LYS A 131 -23.66 -16.86 22.24
CA LYS A 131 -22.92 -16.73 23.51
C LYS A 131 -21.81 -17.77 23.66
N GLY A 132 -22.02 -18.99 23.20
CA GLY A 132 -20.99 -20.03 23.16
C GLY A 132 -19.80 -19.61 22.29
N LEU A 133 -20.08 -19.18 21.05
CA LEU A 133 -19.06 -18.69 20.12
C LEU A 133 -18.31 -17.46 20.67
N LEU A 134 -19.01 -16.52 21.31
CA LEU A 134 -18.37 -15.35 21.94
C LEU A 134 -17.46 -15.76 23.10
N ARG A 135 -17.84 -16.78 23.88
CA ARG A 135 -17.00 -17.32 24.95
C ARG A 135 -15.76 -18.01 24.38
N GLU A 136 -15.91 -18.81 23.33
CA GLU A 136 -14.77 -19.41 22.60
C GLU A 136 -13.83 -18.32 22.08
N MET A 137 -14.37 -17.25 21.47
CA MET A 137 -13.59 -16.11 20.99
C MET A 137 -12.82 -15.42 22.12
N TYR A 138 -13.44 -15.24 23.29
CA TYR A 138 -12.77 -14.68 24.46
C TYR A 138 -11.58 -15.52 24.91
N HIS A 139 -11.74 -16.85 25.00
CA HIS A 139 -10.64 -17.75 25.35
C HIS A 139 -9.53 -17.76 24.29
N TYR A 140 -9.90 -17.76 23.01
CA TYR A 140 -8.97 -17.65 21.90
C TYR A 140 -8.09 -16.39 22.02
N ASN A 141 -8.68 -15.23 22.32
CA ASN A 141 -7.93 -13.99 22.49
C ASN A 141 -6.93 -14.04 23.66
N ILE A 142 -7.25 -14.77 24.74
CA ILE A 142 -6.31 -14.99 25.85
C ILE A 142 -5.11 -15.80 25.38
N VAL A 143 -5.34 -16.91 24.67
CA VAL A 143 -4.27 -17.78 24.16
C VAL A 143 -3.35 -17.04 23.18
N ASP A 144 -3.90 -16.17 22.32
CA ASP A 144 -3.09 -15.32 21.44
C ASP A 144 -2.16 -14.42 22.27
N VAL A 145 -2.66 -13.72 23.30
CA VAL A 145 -1.83 -12.87 24.18
C VAL A 145 -0.78 -13.67 24.95
N GLU A 146 -1.11 -14.87 25.43
CA GLU A 146 -0.14 -15.76 26.07
C GLU A 146 0.97 -16.20 25.10
N THR A 147 0.60 -16.55 23.86
CA THR A 147 1.54 -16.87 22.78
C THR A 147 2.45 -15.69 22.47
N GLU A 148 1.91 -14.47 22.37
CA GLU A 148 2.67 -13.25 22.15
C GLU A 148 3.67 -12.96 23.28
N ASN A 149 3.28 -13.18 24.53
CA ASN A 149 4.14 -13.01 25.69
C ASN A 149 5.30 -14.01 25.70
N VAL A 150 5.01 -15.29 25.40
CA VAL A 150 6.03 -16.33 25.26
C VAL A 150 6.97 -16.02 24.10
N LEU A 151 6.43 -15.61 22.95
CA LEU A 151 7.22 -15.17 21.80
C LEU A 151 8.15 -14.00 22.18
N GLY A 152 7.61 -12.96 22.81
CA GLY A 152 8.37 -11.78 23.22
C GLY A 152 9.54 -12.12 24.14
N LYS A 153 9.34 -13.02 25.11
CA LYS A 153 10.42 -13.53 25.98
C LYS A 153 11.46 -14.35 25.21
N THR A 154 11.04 -15.06 24.17
CA THR A 154 11.90 -15.94 23.37
C THR A 154 12.80 -15.14 22.43
N ILE A 155 12.25 -14.16 21.73
CA ILE A 155 13.00 -13.40 20.71
C ILE A 155 13.66 -12.15 21.28
N GLY A 156 13.16 -11.62 22.41
CA GLY A 156 13.62 -10.36 23.00
C GLY A 156 13.16 -9.12 22.23
N GLU A 157 13.48 -7.96 22.76
CA GLU A 157 13.10 -6.67 22.15
C GLU A 157 13.98 -6.33 20.93
N LEU A 158 13.59 -5.29 20.19
CA LEU A 158 14.49 -4.70 19.19
C LEU A 158 15.70 -4.07 19.88
N PRO A 159 16.91 -4.14 19.30
CA PRO A 159 18.02 -3.29 19.72
C PRO A 159 17.62 -1.82 19.71
N GLU A 160 18.21 -1.00 20.59
CA GLU A 160 17.82 0.40 20.79
C GLU A 160 17.73 1.20 19.48
N ARG A 161 18.74 1.08 18.61
CA ARG A 161 18.74 1.74 17.29
C ARG A 161 17.56 1.31 16.42
N GLU A 162 17.23 0.03 16.40
CA GLU A 162 16.13 -0.52 15.61
C GLU A 162 14.76 -0.16 16.20
N GLN A 163 14.67 -0.11 17.53
CA GLN A 163 13.50 0.40 18.23
C GLN A 163 13.23 1.86 17.85
N MET A 164 14.26 2.72 17.81
CA MET A 164 14.12 4.11 17.35
C MET A 164 13.65 4.21 15.89
N LEU A 165 14.20 3.39 14.99
CA LEU A 165 13.78 3.36 13.59
C LEU A 165 12.34 2.87 13.43
N TRP A 166 11.96 1.83 14.18
CA TRP A 166 10.59 1.35 14.22
C TRP A 166 9.62 2.41 14.75
N GLU A 167 9.96 3.11 15.83
CA GLU A 167 9.16 4.22 16.38
C GLU A 167 8.99 5.36 15.37
N LEU A 168 10.05 5.72 14.65
CA LEU A 168 9.97 6.70 13.56
C LEU A 168 9.01 6.23 12.47
N ASN A 169 9.11 4.96 12.05
CA ASN A 169 8.18 4.37 11.09
C ASN A 169 6.72 4.42 11.58
N GLN A 170 6.48 4.14 12.86
CA GLN A 170 5.15 4.27 13.48
C GLN A 170 4.66 5.72 13.44
N ALA A 171 5.50 6.69 13.81
CA ALA A 171 5.14 8.11 13.79
C ALA A 171 4.82 8.60 12.35
N ILE A 172 5.58 8.15 11.34
CA ILE A 172 5.30 8.43 9.93
C ILE A 172 3.93 7.86 9.54
N ASN A 173 3.65 6.62 9.92
CA ASN A 173 2.40 5.94 9.60
C ASN A 173 1.18 6.57 10.29
N GLU A 174 1.31 6.96 11.55
CA GLU A 174 0.26 7.62 12.34
C GLU A 174 -0.02 9.05 11.82
N ARG A 175 1.02 9.78 11.40
CA ARG A 175 0.89 11.09 10.76
C ARG A 175 0.19 10.98 9.40
N GLY A 176 0.57 10.00 8.58
CA GLY A 176 0.03 9.81 7.25
C GLY A 176 0.32 10.97 6.28
N VAL A 177 -0.30 10.92 5.11
CA VAL A 177 -0.20 11.96 4.06
C VAL A 177 -1.59 12.41 3.61
N GLY A 178 -1.74 13.71 3.34
CA GLY A 178 -2.99 14.29 2.86
C GLY A 178 -3.27 13.91 1.41
N VAL A 179 -4.55 13.85 1.05
CA VAL A 179 -5.00 13.51 -0.30
C VAL A 179 -5.95 14.60 -0.80
N ASP A 180 -5.75 15.05 -2.04
CA ASP A 180 -6.72 15.88 -2.75
C ASP A 180 -7.88 15.01 -3.25
N LEU A 181 -8.90 14.86 -2.40
CA LEU A 181 -10.05 14.01 -2.69
C LEU A 181 -10.84 14.46 -3.93
N ASP A 182 -10.96 15.77 -4.17
CA ASP A 182 -11.64 16.28 -5.36
C ASP A 182 -10.87 15.92 -6.64
N ALA A 183 -9.53 16.02 -6.62
CA ALA A 183 -8.71 15.59 -7.74
C ALA A 183 -8.82 14.07 -7.98
N VAL A 184 -8.85 13.26 -6.91
CA VAL A 184 -9.04 11.80 -6.99
C VAL A 184 -10.41 11.45 -7.57
N ASP A 185 -11.48 12.07 -7.06
CA ASP A 185 -12.84 11.83 -7.54
C ASP A 185 -13.01 12.24 -9.00
N ALA A 186 -12.51 13.43 -9.37
CA ALA A 186 -12.52 13.89 -10.76
C ALA A 186 -11.71 12.96 -11.69
N ALA A 187 -10.54 12.48 -11.24
CA ALA A 187 -9.74 11.53 -12.00
C ALA A 187 -10.48 10.21 -12.23
N MET A 188 -11.18 9.69 -11.21
CA MET A 188 -12.00 8.48 -11.34
C MET A 188 -13.15 8.69 -12.33
N GLU A 189 -13.86 9.82 -12.27
CA GLU A 189 -14.94 10.13 -13.22
C GLU A 189 -14.43 10.22 -14.66
N VAL A 190 -13.28 10.86 -14.90
CA VAL A 190 -12.64 10.91 -16.21
C VAL A 190 -12.25 9.49 -16.68
N ALA A 191 -11.64 8.70 -15.79
CA ALA A 191 -11.23 7.33 -16.11
C ALA A 191 -12.43 6.44 -16.48
N ASP A 192 -13.54 6.54 -15.76
CA ASP A 192 -14.76 5.78 -16.03
C ASP A 192 -15.37 6.15 -17.39
N LYS A 193 -15.38 7.45 -17.71
CA LYS A 193 -15.85 7.95 -19.01
C LYS A 193 -15.00 7.41 -20.16
N VAL A 194 -13.68 7.59 -20.09
CA VAL A 194 -12.73 7.10 -21.11
C VAL A 194 -12.80 5.58 -21.24
N THR A 195 -12.90 4.86 -20.11
CA THR A 195 -13.05 3.39 -20.11
C THR A 195 -14.32 2.96 -20.82
N THR A 196 -15.43 3.66 -20.61
CA THR A 196 -16.70 3.38 -21.27
C THR A 196 -16.61 3.60 -22.78
N GLU A 197 -16.05 4.74 -23.21
CA GLU A 197 -15.88 5.10 -24.62
C GLU A 197 -14.97 4.11 -25.37
N LEU A 198 -13.77 3.84 -24.82
CA LEU A 198 -12.82 2.91 -25.44
C LEU A 198 -13.31 1.45 -25.41
N THR A 199 -14.10 1.06 -24.41
CA THR A 199 -14.71 -0.29 -24.38
C THR A 199 -15.79 -0.42 -25.46
N ALA A 200 -16.57 0.63 -25.71
CA ALA A 200 -17.53 0.64 -26.82
C ALA A 200 -16.83 0.58 -28.17
N GLU A 201 -15.74 1.35 -28.35
CA GLU A 201 -14.92 1.32 -29.56
C GLU A 201 -14.29 -0.06 -29.80
N LEU A 202 -13.72 -0.68 -28.77
CA LEU A 202 -13.18 -2.04 -28.83
C LEU A 202 -14.23 -3.05 -29.29
N LYS A 203 -15.46 -2.93 -28.79
CA LYS A 203 -16.56 -3.80 -29.17
C LYS A 203 -16.94 -3.61 -30.64
N ASP A 204 -16.94 -2.37 -31.12
CA ASP A 204 -17.26 -2.05 -32.51
C ASP A 204 -16.20 -2.60 -33.48
N ILE A 205 -14.91 -2.32 -33.22
CA ILE A 205 -13.79 -2.80 -34.06
C ILE A 205 -13.77 -4.33 -34.13
N THR A 206 -14.08 -5.00 -33.03
CA THR A 206 -14.03 -6.48 -32.96
C THR A 206 -15.34 -7.15 -33.39
N GLY A 207 -16.36 -6.39 -33.82
CA GLY A 207 -17.67 -6.92 -34.19
C GLY A 207 -18.37 -7.65 -33.03
N GLY A 208 -18.12 -7.22 -31.79
CA GLY A 208 -18.64 -7.85 -30.58
C GLY A 208 -17.91 -9.11 -30.12
N ALA A 209 -16.83 -9.53 -30.80
CA ALA A 209 -16.04 -10.68 -30.37
C ALA A 209 -15.34 -10.44 -29.03
N VAL A 210 -14.99 -9.19 -28.73
CA VAL A 210 -14.40 -8.75 -27.46
C VAL A 210 -15.33 -7.73 -26.81
N GLU A 211 -15.76 -7.99 -25.58
CA GLU A 211 -16.67 -7.12 -24.84
C GLU A 211 -15.93 -6.16 -23.90
N THR A 212 -14.76 -6.57 -23.39
CA THR A 212 -13.96 -5.76 -22.46
C THR A 212 -12.47 -5.99 -22.67
N HIS A 213 -11.67 -4.97 -22.34
CA HIS A 213 -10.20 -5.02 -22.42
C HIS A 213 -9.56 -6.11 -21.53
N GLY A 214 -10.29 -6.61 -20.54
CA GLY A 214 -9.84 -7.68 -19.65
C GLY A 214 -9.91 -9.08 -20.28
N GLN A 215 -10.60 -9.25 -21.41
CA GLN A 215 -10.71 -10.52 -22.13
C GLN A 215 -9.48 -10.77 -23.01
N THR A 216 -8.28 -10.80 -22.41
CA THR A 216 -6.99 -10.91 -23.12
C THR A 216 -6.93 -12.11 -24.07
N ALA A 217 -7.42 -13.27 -23.66
CA ALA A 217 -7.47 -14.45 -24.52
C ALA A 217 -8.35 -14.23 -25.76
N LYS A 218 -9.50 -13.53 -25.63
CA LYS A 218 -10.35 -13.22 -26.77
C LYS A 218 -9.71 -12.21 -27.71
N ILE A 219 -9.00 -11.21 -27.17
CA ILE A 219 -8.26 -10.23 -27.97
C ILE A 219 -7.15 -10.93 -28.77
N GLY A 220 -6.32 -11.75 -28.11
CA GLY A 220 -5.25 -12.50 -28.80
C GLY A 220 -5.81 -13.42 -29.88
N ASN A 221 -6.87 -14.18 -29.56
CA ASN A 221 -7.54 -15.04 -30.53
C ASN A 221 -8.18 -14.25 -31.68
N TRP A 222 -8.63 -13.02 -31.47
CA TRP A 222 -9.18 -12.17 -32.52
C TRP A 222 -8.08 -11.66 -33.45
N ILE A 223 -6.93 -11.24 -32.92
CA ILE A 223 -5.76 -10.80 -33.71
C ILE A 223 -5.19 -11.99 -34.51
N ASN A 224 -5.03 -13.16 -33.89
CA ASN A 224 -4.42 -14.33 -34.54
C ASN A 224 -5.33 -15.03 -35.58
N LYS A 225 -6.57 -14.55 -35.79
CA LYS A 225 -7.39 -14.98 -36.94
C LYS A 225 -6.87 -14.43 -38.26
N PHE A 226 -6.13 -13.33 -38.20
CA PHE A 226 -5.53 -12.70 -39.37
C PHE A 226 -4.19 -13.39 -39.66
N PRO A 227 -3.98 -13.98 -40.85
CA PRO A 227 -2.82 -14.84 -41.13
C PRO A 227 -1.45 -14.17 -40.96
N SER A 228 -1.40 -12.84 -41.00
CA SER A 228 -0.17 -12.04 -40.88
C SER A 228 0.29 -11.81 -39.44
N TYR A 229 -0.46 -12.28 -38.43
CA TYR A 229 -0.20 -11.97 -37.03
C TYR A 229 -0.22 -13.22 -36.16
N ASP A 230 0.78 -13.31 -35.30
CA ASP A 230 0.90 -14.34 -34.27
C ASP A 230 1.40 -13.69 -32.97
N ILE A 231 0.48 -13.03 -32.26
CA ILE A 231 0.81 -12.36 -31.00
C ILE A 231 0.87 -13.41 -29.86
N PRO A 232 1.98 -13.53 -29.11
CA PRO A 232 2.15 -14.59 -28.13
C PRO A 232 1.36 -14.33 -26.84
N ASP A 233 1.28 -13.06 -26.41
CA ASP A 233 0.53 -12.62 -25.25
C ASP A 233 0.16 -11.14 -25.35
N LEU A 234 -0.56 -10.64 -24.35
CA LEU A 234 -0.94 -9.22 -24.23
C LEU A 234 -0.38 -8.61 -22.94
N GLN A 235 0.86 -8.99 -22.58
CA GLN A 235 1.63 -8.32 -21.54
C GLN A 235 2.07 -6.94 -22.02
N ALA A 236 2.41 -6.07 -21.07
CA ALA A 236 2.70 -4.66 -21.36
C ALA A 236 3.87 -4.51 -22.36
N ASP A 237 4.96 -5.26 -22.15
CA ASP A 237 6.15 -5.20 -22.99
C ASP A 237 5.85 -5.71 -24.40
N THR A 238 5.21 -6.87 -24.53
CA THR A 238 4.78 -7.43 -25.82
C THR A 238 3.91 -6.45 -26.61
N VAL A 239 2.90 -5.86 -25.97
CA VAL A 239 2.02 -4.89 -26.65
C VAL A 239 2.81 -3.64 -27.08
N SER A 240 3.72 -3.15 -26.24
CA SER A 240 4.60 -2.02 -26.57
C SER A 240 5.51 -2.32 -27.76
N ASP A 241 6.14 -3.49 -27.77
CA ASP A 241 7.02 -3.94 -28.85
C ASP A 241 6.26 -4.09 -30.17
N TRP A 242 5.02 -4.57 -30.14
CA TRP A 242 4.18 -4.67 -31.34
C TRP A 242 3.75 -3.31 -31.90
N LEU A 243 3.46 -2.34 -31.03
CA LEU A 243 3.05 -0.99 -31.43
C LEU A 243 4.22 -0.14 -31.97
N THR A 244 5.42 -0.35 -31.43
CA THR A 244 6.63 0.45 -31.73
C THR A 244 7.65 -0.26 -32.62
N GLY A 245 7.52 -1.58 -32.77
CA GLY A 245 8.41 -2.41 -33.57
C GLY A 245 8.25 -2.19 -35.08
N PRO A 246 9.07 -2.90 -35.87
CA PRO A 246 9.10 -2.76 -37.33
C PRO A 246 7.87 -3.36 -38.03
N CYS A 247 7.00 -4.07 -37.30
CA CYS A 247 5.79 -4.68 -37.85
C CYS A 247 4.77 -3.59 -38.24
N ILE A 248 4.35 -3.58 -39.50
CA ILE A 248 3.27 -2.70 -39.97
C ILE A 248 1.95 -3.37 -39.62
N LEU A 249 1.30 -2.85 -38.59
CA LEU A 249 -0.01 -3.30 -38.13
C LEU A 249 -1.13 -2.69 -38.97
N ASP A 250 -2.10 -3.52 -39.36
CA ASP A 250 -3.36 -3.03 -39.93
C ASP A 250 -4.05 -2.07 -38.94
N PRO A 251 -4.67 -0.98 -39.41
CA PRO A 251 -5.24 0.05 -38.54
C PRO A 251 -6.18 -0.49 -37.43
N PRO A 252 -7.09 -1.46 -37.70
CA PRO A 252 -7.94 -2.03 -36.67
C PRO A 252 -7.16 -2.77 -35.57
N ILE A 253 -6.10 -3.48 -35.92
CA ILE A 253 -5.28 -4.26 -34.97
C ILE A 253 -4.45 -3.31 -34.12
N ARG A 254 -3.81 -2.33 -34.75
CA ARG A 254 -3.10 -1.25 -34.04
C ARG A 254 -4.02 -0.59 -33.01
N ARG A 255 -5.23 -0.23 -33.41
CA ARG A 255 -6.18 0.45 -32.52
C ARG A 255 -6.64 -0.42 -31.35
N VAL A 256 -6.89 -1.72 -31.58
CA VAL A 256 -7.21 -2.67 -30.49
C VAL A 256 -6.06 -2.78 -29.49
N LEU A 257 -4.81 -2.84 -29.97
CA LEU A 257 -3.63 -2.88 -29.11
C LEU A 257 -3.42 -1.58 -28.33
N GLU A 258 -3.65 -0.42 -28.96
CA GLU A 258 -3.63 0.89 -28.29
C GLU A 258 -4.68 0.97 -27.17
N ILE A 259 -5.94 0.64 -27.47
CA ILE A 259 -7.02 0.60 -26.47
C ILE A 259 -6.64 -0.33 -25.30
N ARG A 260 -6.12 -1.50 -25.62
CA ARG A 260 -5.67 -2.46 -24.60
C ARG A 260 -4.56 -1.86 -23.75
N GLN A 261 -3.54 -1.24 -24.35
CA GLN A 261 -2.42 -0.63 -23.63
C GLN A 261 -2.91 0.48 -22.69
N THR A 262 -3.81 1.34 -23.18
CA THR A 262 -4.39 2.46 -22.42
C THR A 262 -5.23 1.97 -21.24
N LEU A 263 -6.15 1.03 -21.45
CA LEU A 263 -7.04 0.53 -20.39
C LEU A 263 -6.37 -0.48 -19.43
N ALA A 264 -5.24 -1.07 -19.81
CA ALA A 264 -4.48 -2.00 -18.95
C ALA A 264 -3.79 -1.30 -17.77
N LYS A 265 -3.67 0.03 -17.78
CA LYS A 265 -2.85 0.77 -16.82
C LYS A 265 -3.37 0.57 -15.39
N SER A 266 -2.45 0.26 -14.47
CA SER A 266 -2.77 -0.01 -13.06
C SER A 266 -3.14 1.24 -12.26
N SER A 267 -2.99 2.43 -12.85
CA SER A 267 -3.21 3.74 -12.24
C SER A 267 -4.63 3.91 -11.69
N ILE A 268 -5.66 3.39 -12.36
CA ILE A 268 -7.05 3.45 -11.85
C ILE A 268 -7.20 2.71 -10.53
N LYS A 269 -6.65 1.48 -10.44
CA LYS A 269 -6.72 0.68 -9.21
C LYS A 269 -6.04 1.37 -8.02
N LYS A 270 -5.08 2.26 -8.28
CA LYS A 270 -4.47 3.09 -7.24
C LYS A 270 -5.41 4.18 -6.76
N LEU A 271 -6.17 4.82 -7.64
CA LEU A 271 -7.19 5.82 -7.24
C LEU A 271 -8.25 5.18 -6.35
N ASP A 272 -8.77 4.01 -6.73
CA ASP A 272 -9.69 3.21 -5.89
C ASP A 272 -9.07 2.92 -4.52
N LYS A 273 -7.80 2.51 -4.51
CA LYS A 273 -7.09 2.18 -3.28
C LYS A 273 -6.86 3.40 -2.41
N ILE A 274 -6.52 4.56 -3.00
CA ILE A 274 -6.39 5.84 -2.30
C ILE A 274 -7.73 6.16 -1.64
N LYS A 275 -8.80 6.25 -2.41
CA LYS A 275 -10.16 6.57 -1.94
C LYS A 275 -10.63 5.63 -0.82
N GLY A 276 -10.37 4.33 -0.96
CA GLY A 276 -10.71 3.33 0.06
C GLY A 276 -9.84 3.36 1.33
N CYS A 277 -8.73 4.10 1.35
CA CYS A 277 -7.86 4.23 2.52
C CYS A 277 -7.95 5.61 3.19
N VAL A 278 -8.59 6.61 2.56
CA VAL A 278 -8.69 7.96 3.13
C VAL A 278 -9.56 7.92 4.38
N MET A 279 -9.06 8.52 5.46
CA MET A 279 -9.79 8.67 6.72
C MET A 279 -10.59 9.97 6.76
N GLU A 280 -11.44 10.14 7.79
CA GLU A 280 -12.32 11.30 7.98
C GLU A 280 -11.58 12.67 7.90
N ASP A 281 -10.28 12.70 8.19
CA ASP A 281 -9.44 13.90 8.15
C ASP A 281 -8.73 14.13 6.81
N GLY A 282 -9.08 13.39 5.76
CA GLY A 282 -8.52 13.55 4.41
C GLY A 282 -7.11 12.96 4.25
N ARG A 283 -6.66 12.12 5.19
CA ARG A 283 -5.31 11.51 5.16
C ARG A 283 -5.36 10.00 5.01
N ILE A 284 -4.34 9.44 4.36
CA ILE A 284 -4.07 8.00 4.36
C ILE A 284 -2.96 7.67 5.35
N ARG A 285 -3.09 6.53 6.05
CA ARG A 285 -2.18 6.10 7.13
C ARG A 285 -1.76 4.66 6.96
N GLY A 286 -0.64 4.29 7.59
CA GLY A 286 -0.12 2.92 7.54
C GLY A 286 0.45 2.50 6.19
N MET A 287 1.15 3.43 5.54
CA MET A 287 1.68 3.23 4.19
C MET A 287 3.02 2.52 4.12
N SER A 288 3.76 2.50 5.23
CA SER A 288 5.06 1.84 5.34
C SER A 288 5.00 0.69 6.34
N GLN A 289 5.69 -0.40 6.04
CA GLN A 289 5.99 -1.44 7.00
C GLN A 289 7.49 -1.45 7.29
N TYR A 290 7.84 -1.25 8.56
CA TYR A 290 9.21 -1.45 9.05
C TYR A 290 9.73 -2.86 8.71
N HIS A 291 10.95 -2.91 8.19
CA HIS A 291 11.67 -4.16 7.91
C HIS A 291 10.85 -5.15 7.06
N GLY A 292 10.09 -4.62 6.10
CA GLY A 292 9.21 -5.41 5.24
C GLY A 292 9.95 -6.17 4.14
N ALA A 293 11.20 -5.80 3.83
CA ALA A 293 12.11 -6.55 2.98
C ALA A 293 13.19 -7.25 3.81
N GLY A 294 13.70 -8.39 3.32
CA GLY A 294 14.76 -9.15 4.03
C GLY A 294 16.07 -8.38 4.21
N THR A 295 16.33 -7.34 3.42
CA THR A 295 17.49 -6.44 3.54
C THR A 295 17.32 -5.38 4.62
N GLY A 296 16.20 -5.37 5.34
CA GLY A 296 15.86 -4.37 6.36
C GLY A 296 15.19 -3.11 5.84
N ARG A 297 14.95 -3.01 4.53
CA ARG A 297 14.19 -1.87 3.96
C ARG A 297 12.72 -1.90 4.36
N ASP A 298 12.19 -0.71 4.53
CA ASP A 298 10.75 -0.48 4.64
C ASP A 298 10.03 -0.92 3.36
N ALA A 299 8.88 -1.56 3.52
CA ALA A 299 8.05 -1.99 2.39
C ALA A 299 6.75 -1.18 2.32
N GLY A 300 6.31 -0.87 1.10
CA GLY A 300 5.02 -0.20 0.89
C GLY A 300 3.84 -1.09 1.26
N ARG A 301 2.81 -0.49 1.87
CA ARG A 301 1.50 -1.12 2.16
C ARG A 301 0.37 -0.29 1.56
N LEU A 302 -0.82 -0.87 1.51
CA LEU A 302 -2.05 -0.31 0.94
C LEU A 302 -1.85 0.29 -0.47
N VAL A 303 -1.68 1.60 -0.59
CA VAL A 303 -1.44 2.34 -1.86
C VAL A 303 -0.03 2.11 -2.42
N GLN A 304 0.92 1.71 -1.56
CA GLN A 304 2.33 1.49 -1.88
C GLN A 304 2.99 2.72 -2.53
N LEU A 305 3.23 3.75 -1.71
CA LEU A 305 3.82 5.01 -2.16
C LEU A 305 5.21 4.84 -2.82
N HIS A 306 5.94 3.77 -2.50
CA HIS A 306 7.24 3.45 -3.10
C HIS A 306 7.15 3.09 -4.58
N ASN A 307 5.97 2.65 -5.05
CA ASN A 307 5.76 2.16 -6.41
C ASN A 307 4.78 3.05 -7.19
N LEU A 308 4.72 4.36 -6.91
CA LEU A 308 3.91 5.28 -7.70
C LEU A 308 4.54 5.53 -9.08
N PRO A 309 3.73 5.54 -10.16
CA PRO A 309 4.24 5.83 -11.50
C PRO A 309 4.95 7.18 -11.49
N ARG A 310 6.02 7.27 -12.28
CA ARG A 310 6.67 8.54 -12.58
C ARG A 310 5.95 9.17 -13.77
N PRO A 311 5.81 10.50 -13.82
CA PRO A 311 5.34 11.17 -15.02
C PRO A 311 6.17 10.74 -16.24
N ALA A 312 5.51 10.51 -17.38
CA ALA A 312 6.19 10.17 -18.62
C ALA A 312 7.10 11.30 -19.10
N ASN A 313 6.77 12.55 -18.77
CA ASN A 313 7.57 13.73 -19.03
C ASN A 313 7.86 14.49 -17.71
N GLU A 314 9.14 14.78 -17.45
CA GLU A 314 9.60 15.48 -16.24
C GLU A 314 9.19 16.97 -16.23
N ASP A 315 8.92 17.56 -17.40
CA ASP A 315 8.56 18.98 -17.54
C ASP A 315 7.06 19.26 -17.35
N ILE A 316 6.26 18.25 -16.98
CA ILE A 316 4.83 18.41 -16.73
C ILE A 316 4.60 19.34 -15.53
N ASN A 317 3.85 20.43 -15.73
CA ASN A 317 3.33 21.23 -14.63
C ASN A 317 2.20 20.47 -13.92
N MET A 318 2.52 19.92 -12.75
CA MET A 318 1.58 19.12 -11.96
C MET A 318 0.33 19.92 -11.54
N ASP A 319 0.48 21.19 -11.19
CA ASP A 319 -0.64 22.00 -10.70
C ASP A 319 -1.65 22.29 -11.82
N ASP A 320 -1.16 22.56 -13.04
CA ASP A 320 -2.00 22.74 -14.23
C ASP A 320 -2.72 21.44 -14.60
N LEU A 321 -2.00 20.31 -14.54
CA LEU A 321 -2.57 18.99 -14.82
C LEU A 321 -3.69 18.65 -13.82
N ILE A 322 -3.45 18.81 -12.52
CA ILE A 322 -4.46 18.59 -11.47
C ILE A 322 -5.65 19.52 -11.68
N SER A 323 -5.41 20.80 -11.98
CA SER A 323 -6.46 21.78 -12.24
C SER A 323 -7.31 21.41 -13.46
N LEU A 324 -6.70 20.81 -14.49
CA LEU A 324 -7.42 20.33 -15.66
C LEU A 324 -8.24 19.07 -15.36
N ILE A 325 -7.67 18.13 -14.59
CA ILE A 325 -8.37 16.92 -14.14
C ILE A 325 -9.64 17.29 -13.37
N LYS A 326 -9.55 18.24 -12.43
CA LYS A 326 -10.70 18.70 -11.64
C LYS A 326 -11.87 19.24 -12.47
N ARG A 327 -11.60 19.74 -13.69
CA ARG A 327 -12.64 20.18 -14.64
C ARG A 327 -13.40 19.04 -15.29
N ARG A 328 -12.96 17.79 -15.13
CA ARG A 328 -13.58 16.57 -15.68
C ARG A 328 -13.70 16.59 -17.21
N ASP A 329 -12.77 17.28 -17.88
CA ASP A 329 -12.75 17.44 -19.34
C ASP A 329 -11.72 16.51 -19.97
N ALA A 330 -12.15 15.27 -20.25
CA ALA A 330 -11.30 14.23 -20.85
C ALA A 330 -10.68 14.66 -22.19
N ARG A 331 -11.41 15.43 -23.00
CA ARG A 331 -10.96 15.89 -24.31
C ARG A 331 -9.82 16.90 -24.18
N LYS A 332 -9.94 17.85 -23.24
CA LYS A 332 -8.83 18.79 -23.01
C LYS A 332 -7.59 18.11 -22.41
N LEU A 333 -7.77 17.07 -21.60
CA LEU A 333 -6.65 16.25 -21.13
C LEU A 333 -5.94 15.56 -22.30
N GLU A 334 -6.71 15.00 -23.23
CA GLU A 334 -6.18 14.41 -24.46
C GLU A 334 -5.41 15.43 -25.31
N GLU A 335 -6.00 16.60 -25.58
CA GLU A 335 -5.38 17.69 -26.36
C GLU A 335 -4.12 18.27 -25.69
N GLY A 336 -4.11 18.36 -24.35
CA GLY A 336 -3.03 18.99 -23.59
C GLY A 336 -1.87 18.06 -23.19
N TYR A 337 -2.11 16.74 -23.10
CA TYR A 337 -1.16 15.79 -22.50
C TYR A 337 -0.95 14.54 -23.37
N GLY A 338 -0.61 14.75 -24.64
CA GLY A 338 -0.05 13.71 -25.50
C GLY A 338 -1.05 12.68 -26.02
N GLY A 339 -2.34 13.02 -26.11
CA GLY A 339 -3.35 12.19 -26.78
C GLY A 339 -3.85 10.98 -25.98
N ASP A 340 -3.40 10.80 -24.73
CA ASP A 340 -3.88 9.72 -23.86
C ASP A 340 -4.30 10.28 -22.48
N PRO A 341 -5.60 10.56 -22.28
CA PRO A 341 -6.08 11.05 -20.99
C PRO A 341 -5.78 10.08 -19.83
N MET A 342 -5.68 8.77 -20.07
CA MET A 342 -5.32 7.79 -19.03
C MET A 342 -3.84 7.87 -18.65
N GLN A 343 -2.96 8.24 -19.60
CA GLN A 343 -1.58 8.56 -19.30
C GLN A 343 -1.51 9.82 -18.42
N ALA A 344 -2.25 10.87 -18.78
CA ALA A 344 -2.31 12.10 -17.99
C ALA A 344 -2.76 11.83 -16.55
N LEU A 345 -3.78 10.99 -16.35
CA LEU A 345 -4.21 10.56 -15.00
C LEU A 345 -3.10 9.80 -14.26
N SER A 346 -2.37 8.91 -14.95
CA SER A 346 -1.25 8.17 -14.37
C SER A 346 -0.12 9.09 -13.92
N ASP A 347 0.22 10.08 -14.74
CA ASP A 347 1.26 11.07 -14.46
C ASP A 347 0.88 11.93 -13.25
N ALA A 348 -0.42 12.24 -13.10
CA ALA A 348 -0.95 13.06 -12.02
C ALA A 348 -1.01 12.38 -10.65
N ILE A 349 -0.88 11.04 -10.56
CA ILE A 349 -1.11 10.29 -9.30
C ILE A 349 -0.28 10.84 -8.14
N ARG A 350 0.97 11.26 -8.38
CA ARG A 350 1.83 11.82 -7.34
C ARG A 350 1.33 13.18 -6.84
N GLY A 351 0.74 13.99 -7.73
CA GLY A 351 0.15 15.28 -7.40
C GLY A 351 -1.11 15.20 -6.54
N MET A 352 -1.71 14.01 -6.44
CA MET A 352 -2.87 13.79 -5.56
C MET A 352 -2.50 13.79 -4.07
N PHE A 353 -1.22 13.67 -3.73
CA PHE A 353 -0.73 13.74 -2.36
C PHE A 353 -0.32 15.16 -2.01
N ILE A 354 -0.99 15.74 -1.01
CA ILE A 354 -0.86 17.16 -0.68
C ILE A 354 -0.31 17.37 0.73
N ALA A 355 0.34 18.53 0.92
CA ALA A 355 0.72 19.00 2.24
C ALA A 355 -0.52 19.34 3.08
N ALA A 356 -0.35 19.38 4.40
CA ALA A 356 -1.37 19.98 5.26
C ALA A 356 -1.50 21.49 4.96
N PRO A 357 -2.66 22.12 5.23
CA PRO A 357 -2.82 23.56 5.05
C PRO A 357 -1.68 24.37 5.69
N GLY A 358 -1.15 25.35 4.96
CA GLY A 358 -0.02 26.17 5.42
C GLY A 358 1.35 25.49 5.40
N ASN A 359 1.46 24.28 4.87
CA ASN A 359 2.72 23.54 4.76
C ASN A 359 3.06 23.22 3.31
N VAL A 360 4.30 22.79 3.07
CA VAL A 360 4.78 22.29 1.77
C VAL A 360 5.33 20.87 1.93
N LEU A 361 5.28 20.08 0.86
CA LEU A 361 5.97 18.80 0.81
C LEU A 361 7.42 19.03 0.35
N GLN A 362 8.38 18.58 1.16
CA GLN A 362 9.79 18.60 0.81
C GLN A 362 10.29 17.19 0.52
N VAL A 363 11.00 17.04 -0.60
CA VAL A 363 11.61 15.77 -1.01
C VAL A 363 13.11 15.87 -0.79
N SER A 364 13.69 14.84 -0.18
CA SER A 364 15.14 14.69 -0.03
C SER A 364 15.50 13.27 -0.42
N ASP A 365 16.43 13.13 -1.36
CA ASP A 365 16.84 11.85 -1.93
C ASP A 365 18.36 11.70 -1.82
N PHE A 366 18.82 10.50 -1.48
CA PHE A 366 20.24 10.20 -1.47
C PHE A 366 20.72 9.78 -2.87
N SER A 367 21.27 10.73 -3.61
CA SER A 367 21.67 10.54 -5.00
C SER A 367 22.66 9.39 -5.19
N SER A 368 22.20 8.30 -5.80
CA SER A 368 22.99 7.10 -6.11
C SER A 368 23.69 6.48 -4.89
N ILE A 369 23.03 6.50 -3.72
CA ILE A 369 23.62 6.01 -2.46
C ILE A 369 24.10 4.56 -2.54
N GLU A 370 23.34 3.68 -3.19
CA GLU A 370 23.70 2.26 -3.31
C GLU A 370 25.01 2.08 -4.10
N ALA A 371 25.17 2.82 -5.20
CA ALA A 371 26.37 2.77 -6.02
C ALA A 371 27.59 3.35 -5.31
N ARG A 372 27.39 4.41 -4.51
CA ARG A 372 28.44 5.01 -3.68
C ARG A 372 28.89 4.05 -2.57
N LEU A 373 27.94 3.45 -1.86
CA LEU A 373 28.23 2.46 -0.82
C LEU A 373 28.92 1.22 -1.40
N LEU A 374 28.45 0.72 -2.53
CA LEU A 374 29.08 -0.43 -3.18
C LEU A 374 30.52 -0.13 -3.61
N ALA A 375 30.75 1.03 -4.24
CA ALA A 375 32.10 1.48 -4.62
C ALA A 375 33.02 1.60 -3.39
N TRP A 376 32.50 2.12 -2.27
CA TRP A 376 33.25 2.26 -1.03
C TRP A 376 33.61 0.89 -0.42
N VAL A 377 32.64 -0.02 -0.30
CA VAL A 377 32.86 -1.37 0.24
C VAL A 377 33.82 -2.18 -0.65
N ALA A 378 33.76 -1.98 -1.97
CA ALA A 378 34.62 -2.67 -2.94
C ALA A 378 36.01 -2.02 -3.11
N GLY A 379 36.27 -0.86 -2.51
CA GLY A 379 37.53 -0.12 -2.68
C GLY A 379 37.73 0.47 -4.08
N GLU A 380 36.65 0.76 -4.82
CA GLU A 380 36.69 1.35 -6.16
C GLU A 380 36.99 2.86 -6.13
N GLU A 381 38.23 3.22 -5.77
CA GLU A 381 38.69 4.60 -5.64
C GLU A 381 38.40 5.47 -6.87
N TRP A 382 38.55 4.92 -8.07
CA TRP A 382 38.30 5.66 -9.31
C TRP A 382 36.84 6.13 -9.42
N LYS A 383 35.89 5.30 -8.95
CA LYS A 383 34.44 5.56 -9.01
C LYS A 383 34.02 6.55 -7.92
N LEU A 384 34.61 6.43 -6.73
CA LEU A 384 34.44 7.42 -5.67
C LEU A 384 34.94 8.80 -6.08
N LYS A 385 36.13 8.88 -6.69
CA LYS A 385 36.67 10.15 -7.20
C LYS A 385 35.84 10.73 -8.35
N ALA A 386 35.24 9.89 -9.20
CA ALA A 386 34.29 10.34 -10.22
C ALA A 386 33.06 11.00 -9.58
N PHE A 387 32.50 10.35 -8.56
CA PHE A 387 31.39 10.92 -7.79
C PHE A 387 31.76 12.23 -7.06
N GLU A 388 32.98 12.36 -6.55
CA GLU A 388 33.49 13.58 -5.91
C GLU A 388 33.60 14.74 -6.89
N ARG A 389 34.03 14.46 -8.13
CA ARG A 389 34.09 15.46 -9.22
C ARG A 389 32.72 15.83 -9.81
N GLY A 390 31.64 15.20 -9.34
CA GLY A 390 30.29 15.38 -9.91
C GLY A 390 30.12 14.75 -11.30
N GLU A 391 31.01 13.84 -11.68
CA GLU A 391 30.92 13.09 -12.93
C GLU A 391 29.89 11.96 -12.83
N ASP A 392 29.42 11.48 -13.98
CA ASP A 392 28.58 10.30 -14.05
C ASP A 392 29.46 9.05 -14.28
N PRO A 393 29.70 8.21 -13.25
CA PRO A 393 30.60 7.07 -13.38
C PRO A 393 30.11 6.03 -14.38
N TYR A 394 28.79 5.96 -14.64
CA TYR A 394 28.23 5.06 -15.63
C TYR A 394 28.55 5.53 -17.04
N CYS A 395 28.52 6.84 -17.29
CA CYS A 395 29.00 7.42 -18.54
C CYS A 395 30.50 7.18 -18.73
N LEU A 396 31.31 7.32 -17.69
CA LEU A 396 32.75 7.06 -17.76
C LEU A 396 33.03 5.60 -18.10
N PHE A 397 32.36 4.67 -17.42
CA PHE A 397 32.49 3.24 -17.69
C PHE A 397 32.05 2.90 -19.11
N ALA A 398 30.85 3.35 -19.51
CA ALA A 398 30.34 3.14 -20.86
C ALA A 398 31.29 3.71 -21.91
N SER A 399 31.81 4.94 -21.71
CA SER A 399 32.77 5.57 -22.64
C SER A 399 34.02 4.74 -22.83
N LYS A 400 34.53 4.15 -21.75
CA LYS A 400 35.69 3.27 -21.79
C LYS A 400 35.38 1.96 -22.51
N ALA A 401 34.18 1.41 -22.34
CA ALA A 401 33.75 0.17 -22.98
C ALA A 401 33.53 0.34 -24.50
N VAL A 402 32.88 1.43 -24.93
CA VAL A 402 32.53 1.67 -26.34
C VAL A 402 33.59 2.44 -27.14
N GLY A 403 34.57 3.05 -26.46
CA GLY A 403 35.68 3.76 -27.10
C GLY A 403 35.35 5.17 -27.59
N TYR A 404 34.17 5.72 -27.27
CA TYR A 404 33.78 7.10 -27.56
C TYR A 404 33.08 7.75 -26.35
N ASN A 405 32.98 9.08 -26.34
CA ASN A 405 32.43 9.82 -25.20
C ASN A 405 30.90 9.63 -25.07
N VAL A 406 30.48 8.87 -24.07
CA VAL A 406 29.08 8.65 -23.68
C VAL A 406 28.64 9.74 -22.72
N THR A 407 27.50 10.37 -22.98
CA THR A 407 26.90 11.35 -22.06
C THR A 407 25.44 11.02 -21.82
N LYS A 408 24.90 11.42 -20.66
CA LYS A 408 23.49 11.19 -20.32
C LYS A 408 22.53 11.80 -21.35
N LYS A 409 22.90 12.93 -21.97
CA LYS A 409 22.03 13.65 -22.92
C LYS A 409 21.99 13.00 -24.30
N THR A 410 23.14 12.57 -24.81
CA THR A 410 23.27 12.09 -26.20
C THR A 410 23.24 10.58 -26.33
N HIS A 411 23.63 9.85 -25.29
CA HIS A 411 23.79 8.39 -25.29
C HIS A 411 23.11 7.75 -24.07
N PRO A 412 21.80 8.01 -23.83
CA PRO A 412 21.11 7.51 -22.64
C PRO A 412 21.00 5.99 -22.61
N LYS A 413 20.91 5.33 -23.78
CA LYS A 413 20.84 3.86 -23.88
C LYS A 413 22.16 3.21 -23.53
N GLU A 414 23.26 3.65 -24.09
CA GLU A 414 24.60 3.10 -23.81
C GLU A 414 24.98 3.29 -22.33
N ARG A 415 24.65 4.46 -21.76
CA ARG A 415 24.78 4.67 -20.32
C ARG A 415 23.95 3.66 -19.50
N GLN A 416 22.74 3.34 -19.96
CA GLN A 416 21.80 2.49 -19.25
C GLN A 416 22.11 0.99 -19.40
N ASP A 417 22.53 0.56 -20.60
CA ASP A 417 22.65 -0.84 -21.00
C ASP A 417 24.09 -1.36 -20.90
N ILE A 418 25.08 -0.47 -20.96
CA ILE A 418 26.52 -0.80 -20.85
C ILE A 418 27.11 -0.19 -19.58
N GLY A 419 26.72 1.05 -19.26
CA GLY A 419 27.29 1.80 -18.14
C GLY A 419 26.88 1.32 -16.76
N LYS A 420 25.62 0.90 -16.60
CA LYS A 420 24.99 0.58 -15.31
C LYS A 420 25.03 -0.88 -14.88
N PRO A 421 24.84 -1.88 -15.77
CA PRO A 421 25.09 -3.27 -15.42
C PRO A 421 26.55 -3.44 -14.97
#